data_AF-G0US54-F1
#
_entry.id   AF-G0US54-F1
#
_cell.length_a   1.000
_cell.length_b   1.000
_cell.length_c   1.000
_cell.angle_alpha   90.00
_cell.angle_beta   90.00
_cell.angle_gamma   90.00
#
_symmetry.space_group_name_H-M   'P 1'
#
loop_
_entity.id
_entity.type
_entity.pdbx_description
1 polymer ?
#
loop_
_entity_poly.entity_id
_entity_poly.type
_entity_poly.pdbx_seq_one_letter_code
_entity_poly.pdbx_strand_id
1 'polypeptide(L)'
;MERLRSSALRSSRALFSSLQCSVAAISTGEFDHPPFQSRQRHTFNTLPVHDASRFGGRTAYLREIGPVNIKKQGRRFKKDPRTVQFNVDVWCAQQTLRKRWKQRDWEVVEVPFRLAPPEQQRVVPELYTDIPQMTDPARGDFSNIRNKVYDREELQDVLFPGTSSLLYPRLQRVDKDAMTLDKFL
;
A
#
# COMPACT_ATOMS: atom_id res chain seq x y z
N MET A 1 60.13 7.75 32.34
CA MET A 1 59.53 6.85 31.34
C MET A 1 58.03 6.78 31.59
N GLU A 2 57.28 7.72 31.03
CA GLU A 2 55.82 7.70 31.04
C GLU A 2 55.33 6.79 29.90
N ARG A 3 54.51 5.78 30.22
CA ARG A 3 53.70 5.09 29.22
C ARG A 3 52.24 5.14 29.65
N LEU A 4 51.53 6.00 28.94
CA LEU A 4 50.08 6.14 28.84
C LEU A 4 49.42 4.76 28.66
N ARG A 5 48.51 4.40 29.55
CA ARG A 5 47.51 3.35 29.32
C ARG A 5 46.33 4.00 28.61
N SER A 6 46.27 3.82 27.29
CA SER A 6 45.09 4.18 26.49
C SER A 6 44.02 3.10 26.68
N SER A 7 42.91 3.50 27.31
CA SER A 7 41.65 2.75 27.32
C SER A 7 41.08 2.70 25.91
N ALA A 8 41.11 1.53 25.29
CA ALA A 8 40.43 1.28 24.02
C ALA A 8 38.91 1.30 24.24
N LEU A 9 38.30 2.44 23.92
CA LEU A 9 36.85 2.59 23.75
C LEU A 9 36.40 1.59 22.67
N ARG A 10 35.66 0.55 23.09
CA ARG A 10 34.93 -0.32 22.19
C ARG A 10 33.90 0.52 21.45
N SER A 11 34.21 0.80 20.20
CA SER A 11 33.29 1.44 19.25
C SER A 11 32.14 0.49 18.97
N SER A 12 31.02 0.71 19.65
CA SER A 12 29.72 0.12 19.35
C SER A 12 29.27 0.70 17.99
N ARG A 13 29.61 -0.01 16.90
CA ARG A 13 29.06 0.28 15.58
C ARG A 13 27.55 0.03 15.63
N ALA A 14 26.81 1.13 15.73
CA ALA A 14 25.38 1.17 15.54
C ALA A 14 25.03 0.49 14.20
N LEU A 15 24.19 -0.54 14.28
CA LEU A 15 23.51 -1.12 13.14
C LEU A 15 22.57 -0.03 12.58
N PHE A 16 23.03 0.69 11.56
CA PHE A 16 22.15 1.55 10.78
C PHE A 16 21.21 0.63 9.99
N SER A 17 20.08 0.27 10.58
CA SER A 17 18.94 -0.18 9.79
C SER A 17 18.60 0.97 8.84
N SER A 18 18.71 0.74 7.54
CA SER A 18 18.21 1.68 6.55
C SER A 18 16.72 1.89 6.84
N LEU A 19 16.40 3.04 7.45
CA LEU A 19 15.03 3.51 7.61
C LEU A 19 14.46 3.56 6.19
N GLN A 20 13.63 2.60 5.83
CA GLN A 20 12.81 2.68 4.63
C GLN A 20 11.87 3.86 4.86
N CYS A 21 12.27 5.03 4.36
CA CYS A 21 11.42 6.21 4.26
C CYS A 21 10.21 5.80 3.44
N SER A 22 9.09 5.57 4.11
CA SER A 22 7.81 5.30 3.45
C SER A 22 7.42 6.61 2.78
N VAL A 23 7.77 6.77 1.51
CA VAL A 23 7.32 7.93 0.73
C VAL A 23 5.79 7.87 0.72
N ALA A 24 5.16 8.86 1.33
CA ALA A 24 3.72 9.02 1.23
C ALA A 24 3.35 9.07 -0.25
N ALA A 25 2.58 8.10 -0.74
CA ALA A 25 2.06 8.12 -2.09
C ALA A 25 0.98 9.21 -2.16
N ILE A 26 1.39 10.44 -2.45
CA ILE A 26 0.48 11.58 -2.62
C ILE A 26 -0.12 11.48 -4.02
N SER A 27 -1.44 11.28 -4.09
CA SER A 27 -2.15 11.21 -5.36
C SER A 27 -2.33 12.61 -5.97
N THR A 28 -2.02 12.74 -7.25
CA THR A 28 -2.31 13.93 -8.07
C THR A 28 -3.57 13.78 -8.92
N GLY A 29 -4.30 12.67 -8.77
CA GLY A 29 -5.53 12.40 -9.52
C GLY A 29 -6.70 13.33 -9.16
N GLU A 30 -7.68 13.42 -10.07
CA GLU A 30 -8.92 14.15 -9.85
C GLU A 30 -9.89 13.32 -8.99
N PHE A 31 -10.38 13.90 -7.89
CA PHE A 31 -11.37 13.28 -6.99
C PHE A 31 -12.75 13.96 -7.07
N ASP A 32 -12.80 15.19 -7.56
CA ASP A 32 -14.02 15.99 -7.60
C ASP A 32 -14.61 16.06 -9.01
N HIS A 33 -15.93 15.96 -9.10
CA HIS A 33 -16.64 16.26 -10.33
C HIS A 33 -16.67 17.79 -10.55
N PRO A 34 -16.37 18.29 -11.76
CA PRO A 34 -16.42 19.72 -12.03
C PRO A 34 -17.85 20.28 -11.86
N PRO A 35 -18.04 21.51 -11.35
CA PRO A 35 -19.36 22.07 -11.11
C PRO A 35 -20.14 22.27 -12.42
N PHE A 36 -21.46 22.12 -12.36
CA PHE A 36 -22.34 22.46 -13.48
C PHE A 36 -22.38 23.98 -13.69
N GLN A 37 -22.01 24.42 -14.89
CA GLN A 37 -22.04 25.83 -15.32
C GLN A 37 -22.67 25.95 -16.72
N SER A 38 -22.32 27.00 -17.46
CA SER A 38 -22.61 27.06 -18.89
C SER A 38 -22.00 25.85 -19.61
N ARG A 39 -22.61 25.47 -20.74
CA ARG A 39 -22.18 24.30 -21.51
C ARG A 39 -20.74 24.49 -21.98
N GLN A 40 -19.82 23.78 -21.35
CA GLN A 40 -18.43 23.71 -21.77
C GLN A 40 -18.35 23.00 -23.13
N ARG A 41 -17.63 23.63 -24.07
CA ARG A 41 -17.38 23.10 -25.42
C ARG A 41 -15.92 22.67 -25.51
N HIS A 42 -15.63 21.82 -26.49
CA HIS A 42 -14.26 21.41 -26.75
C HIS A 42 -13.47 22.61 -27.29
N THR A 43 -12.44 23.01 -26.55
CA THR A 43 -11.46 24.05 -26.90
C THR A 43 -10.07 23.59 -26.47
N PHE A 44 -9.03 24.36 -26.78
CA PHE A 44 -7.65 24.00 -26.46
C PHE A 44 -7.39 23.75 -24.95
N ASN A 45 -8.10 24.47 -24.07
CA ASN A 45 -7.94 24.37 -22.61
C ASN A 45 -9.18 23.83 -21.89
N THR A 46 -10.25 23.50 -22.61
CA THR A 46 -11.53 23.13 -21.96
C THR A 46 -12.18 21.97 -22.68
N LEU A 47 -12.58 20.98 -21.88
CA LEU A 47 -13.32 19.81 -22.36
C LEU A 47 -14.76 19.86 -21.83
N PRO A 48 -15.72 19.27 -22.56
CA PRO A 48 -17.07 19.05 -22.03
C PRO A 48 -17.05 18.34 -20.68
N VAL A 49 -18.03 18.66 -19.82
CA VAL A 49 -18.13 18.14 -18.44
C VAL A 49 -18.21 16.61 -18.40
N HIS A 50 -18.95 16.00 -19.32
CA HIS A 50 -19.06 14.53 -19.44
C HIS A 50 -18.31 13.98 -20.66
N ASP A 51 -17.15 14.58 -20.96
CA ASP A 51 -16.23 14.06 -21.96
C ASP A 51 -15.68 12.67 -21.56
N ALA A 52 -15.34 11.84 -22.55
CA ALA A 52 -14.87 10.47 -22.35
C ALA A 52 -13.48 10.37 -21.70
N SER A 53 -12.67 11.42 -21.78
CA SER A 53 -11.34 11.48 -21.15
C SER A 53 -11.40 11.52 -19.62
N ARG A 54 -12.51 11.98 -19.03
CA ARG A 54 -12.66 12.12 -17.57
C ARG A 54 -13.04 10.80 -16.91
N PHE A 55 -12.47 10.57 -15.72
CA PHE A 55 -12.74 9.39 -14.88
C PHE A 55 -12.63 8.05 -15.64
N GLY A 56 -11.69 7.94 -16.58
CA GLY A 56 -11.48 6.73 -17.38
C GLY A 56 -12.71 6.30 -18.17
N GLY A 57 -13.47 7.24 -18.73
CA GLY A 57 -14.66 6.98 -19.55
C GLY A 57 -15.95 6.74 -18.76
N ARG A 58 -15.91 6.75 -17.42
CA ARG A 58 -17.09 6.52 -16.57
C ARG A 58 -18.12 7.64 -16.64
N THR A 59 -17.75 8.82 -17.14
CA THR A 59 -18.70 9.89 -17.48
C THR A 59 -19.78 9.47 -18.47
N ALA A 60 -19.59 8.37 -19.22
CA ALA A 60 -20.63 7.77 -20.06
C ALA A 60 -21.94 7.49 -19.29
N TYR A 61 -21.85 7.06 -18.02
CA TYR A 61 -23.03 6.79 -17.18
C TYR A 61 -23.80 8.07 -16.80
N LEU A 62 -23.14 9.22 -16.83
CA LEU A 62 -23.69 10.52 -16.44
C LEU A 62 -24.06 11.39 -17.66
N ARG A 63 -23.74 10.95 -18.87
CA ARG A 63 -23.92 11.75 -20.08
C ARG A 63 -25.37 11.72 -20.58
N GLU A 64 -25.94 12.90 -20.83
CA GLU A 64 -27.10 13.10 -21.71
C GLU A 64 -26.58 13.69 -23.02
N ILE A 65 -26.78 12.99 -24.14
CA ILE A 65 -26.19 13.36 -25.43
C ILE A 65 -27.09 14.35 -26.18
N GLY A 66 -26.48 15.35 -26.82
CA GLY A 66 -27.15 16.26 -27.75
C GLY A 66 -27.81 17.49 -27.09
N PRO A 67 -28.57 18.28 -27.88
CA PRO A 67 -29.31 19.43 -27.38
C PRO A 67 -30.55 18.96 -26.58
N VAL A 68 -30.37 18.71 -25.28
CA VAL A 68 -31.44 18.22 -24.40
C VAL A 68 -32.57 19.24 -24.27
N ASN A 69 -33.79 18.85 -24.66
CA ASN A 69 -34.98 19.66 -24.42
C ASN A 69 -35.35 19.64 -22.93
N ILE A 70 -35.05 20.74 -22.22
CA ILE A 70 -35.17 20.84 -20.76
C ILE A 70 -36.59 20.51 -20.25
N LYS A 71 -37.62 20.79 -21.05
CA LYS A 71 -39.02 20.56 -20.66
C LYS A 71 -39.46 19.11 -20.85
N LYS A 72 -39.01 18.47 -21.94
CA LYS A 72 -39.51 17.16 -22.38
C LYS A 72 -38.57 16.00 -22.09
N GLN A 73 -37.29 16.27 -21.87
CA GLN A 73 -36.24 15.26 -21.84
C GLN A 73 -35.17 15.55 -20.77
N GLY A 74 -34.59 14.47 -20.27
CA GLY A 74 -33.39 14.49 -19.44
C GLY A 74 -33.60 13.77 -18.12
N ARG A 75 -32.58 13.01 -17.70
CA ARG A 75 -32.60 12.32 -16.40
C ARG A 75 -32.06 13.26 -15.32
N ARG A 76 -32.89 13.55 -14.30
CA ARG A 76 -32.59 14.57 -13.27
C ARG A 76 -31.29 14.30 -12.51
N PHE A 77 -31.04 13.05 -12.13
CA PHE A 77 -29.85 12.69 -11.34
C PHE A 77 -28.53 12.97 -12.08
N LYS A 78 -28.52 13.03 -13.42
CA LYS A 78 -27.31 13.33 -14.21
C LYS A 78 -26.90 14.80 -14.16
N LYS A 79 -27.77 15.67 -13.62
CA LYS A 79 -27.54 17.12 -13.48
C LYS A 79 -27.50 17.55 -12.01
N ASP A 80 -27.84 16.64 -11.09
CA ASP A 80 -27.82 16.91 -9.67
C ASP A 80 -26.36 16.84 -9.16
N PRO A 81 -25.79 17.93 -8.60
CA PRO A 81 -24.40 17.96 -8.15
C PRO A 81 -24.09 16.87 -7.12
N ARG A 82 -25.00 16.64 -6.16
CA ARG A 82 -24.77 15.69 -5.06
C ARG A 82 -24.74 14.26 -5.54
N THR A 83 -25.72 13.86 -6.37
CA THR A 83 -25.77 12.51 -6.91
C THR A 83 -24.59 12.22 -7.83
N VAL A 84 -24.19 13.19 -8.64
CA VAL A 84 -23.04 13.04 -9.54
C VAL A 84 -21.74 12.89 -8.76
N GLN A 85 -21.48 13.75 -7.78
CA GLN A 85 -20.30 13.66 -6.93
C GLN A 85 -20.25 12.32 -6.20
N PHE A 86 -21.38 11.86 -5.63
CA PHE A 86 -21.45 10.56 -4.98
C PHE A 86 -21.02 9.40 -5.90
N ASN A 87 -21.44 9.41 -7.17
CA ASN A 87 -21.01 8.38 -8.13
C ASN A 87 -19.50 8.46 -8.42
N VAL A 88 -18.94 9.67 -8.52
CA VAL A 88 -17.49 9.88 -8.69
C VAL A 88 -16.73 9.38 -7.46
N ASP A 89 -17.20 9.68 -6.25
CA ASP A 89 -16.59 9.20 -5.00
C ASP A 89 -16.56 7.67 -4.93
N VAL A 90 -17.66 7.02 -5.32
CA VAL A 90 -17.73 5.55 -5.42
C VAL A 90 -16.70 5.03 -6.43
N TRP A 91 -16.53 5.69 -7.57
CA TRP A 91 -15.52 5.29 -8.55
C TRP A 91 -14.09 5.47 -8.03
N CYS A 92 -13.80 6.57 -7.35
CA CYS A 92 -12.50 6.80 -6.71
C CYS A 92 -12.22 5.76 -5.62
N ALA A 93 -13.24 5.42 -4.80
CA ALA A 93 -13.14 4.36 -3.80
C ALA A 93 -12.82 3.00 -4.46
N GLN A 94 -13.50 2.65 -5.56
CA GLN A 94 -13.19 1.43 -6.32
C GLN A 94 -11.76 1.42 -6.87
N GLN A 95 -11.25 2.55 -7.37
CA GLN A 95 -9.87 2.62 -7.86
C GLN A 95 -8.85 2.43 -6.74
N THR A 96 -9.04 3.10 -5.61
CA THR A 96 -8.18 2.95 -4.43
C THR A 96 -8.21 1.52 -3.90
N LEU A 97 -9.41 0.93 -3.79
CA LEU A 97 -9.60 -0.46 -3.38
C LEU A 97 -8.86 -1.41 -4.32
N ARG A 98 -9.07 -1.29 -5.64
CA ARG A 98 -8.40 -2.12 -6.65
C ARG A 98 -6.87 -2.03 -6.54
N LYS A 99 -6.31 -0.82 -6.39
CA LYS A 99 -4.87 -0.63 -6.26
C LYS A 99 -4.34 -1.26 -4.97
N ARG A 100 -5.03 -1.09 -3.84
CA ARG A 100 -4.65 -1.70 -2.55
C ARG A 100 -4.72 -3.23 -2.57
N TRP A 101 -5.69 -3.81 -3.26
CA TRP A 101 -5.77 -5.27 -3.42
C TRP A 101 -4.69 -5.80 -4.35
N LYS A 102 -4.42 -5.13 -5.48
CA LYS A 102 -3.33 -5.50 -6.39
C LYS A 102 -1.94 -5.40 -5.74
N GLN A 103 -1.79 -4.52 -4.75
CA GLN A 103 -0.56 -4.37 -3.98
C GLN A 103 -0.27 -5.57 -3.05
N ARG A 104 -1.26 -6.42 -2.76
CA ARG A 104 -1.06 -7.59 -1.91
C ARG A 104 -0.39 -8.70 -2.71
N ASP A 105 0.77 -9.10 -2.26
CA ASP A 105 1.55 -10.26 -2.68
C ASP A 105 1.58 -11.34 -1.58
N TRP A 106 0.60 -11.30 -0.68
CA TRP A 106 0.50 -12.15 0.51
C TRP A 106 -0.95 -12.58 0.78
N GLU A 107 -1.08 -13.62 1.59
CA GLU A 107 -2.35 -14.18 2.07
C GLU A 107 -2.37 -14.15 3.60
N VAL A 108 -3.56 -14.10 4.21
CA VAL A 108 -3.70 -14.28 5.67
C VAL A 108 -3.90 -15.75 5.94
N VAL A 109 -3.03 -16.33 6.77
CA VAL A 109 -3.15 -17.73 7.20
C VAL A 109 -3.34 -17.76 8.71
N GLU A 110 -4.37 -18.48 9.16
CA GLU A 110 -4.63 -18.71 10.58
C GLU A 110 -3.73 -19.83 11.09
N VAL A 111 -2.62 -19.45 11.72
CA VAL A 111 -1.66 -20.39 12.32
C VAL A 111 -1.98 -20.54 13.81
N PRO A 112 -2.02 -21.78 14.36
CA PRO A 112 -2.19 -21.98 15.79
C PRO A 112 -1.12 -21.23 16.59
N PHE A 113 -1.52 -20.57 17.69
CA PHE A 113 -0.65 -19.66 18.45
C PHE A 113 0.72 -20.26 18.77
N ARG A 114 0.80 -21.54 19.17
CA ARG A 114 2.06 -22.23 19.49
C ARG A 114 3.08 -22.25 18.33
N LEU A 115 2.62 -22.29 17.08
CA LEU A 115 3.47 -22.41 15.90
C LEU A 115 3.76 -21.06 15.23
N ALA A 116 3.15 -19.98 15.72
CA ALA A 116 3.37 -18.64 15.19
C ALA A 116 4.80 -18.14 15.50
N PRO A 117 5.36 -17.22 14.69
CA PRO A 117 6.64 -16.58 14.96
C PRO A 117 6.70 -15.94 16.36
N PRO A 118 7.89 -15.84 16.98
CA PRO A 118 8.05 -15.33 18.34
C PRO A 118 7.54 -13.89 18.52
N GLU A 119 7.63 -13.06 17.48
CA GLU A 119 7.13 -11.68 17.45
C GLU A 119 5.58 -11.59 17.60
N GLN A 120 4.87 -12.70 17.33
CA GLN A 120 3.42 -12.84 17.34
C GLN A 120 2.93 -13.56 18.60
N GLN A 121 3.84 -14.03 19.46
CA GLN A 121 3.54 -14.64 20.76
C GLN A 121 3.12 -13.59 21.80
N ARG A 122 2.20 -12.70 21.40
CA ARG A 122 1.70 -11.58 22.20
C ARG A 122 0.28 -11.24 21.77
N VAL A 123 -0.39 -10.42 22.58
CA VAL A 123 -1.69 -9.86 22.22
C VAL A 123 -1.48 -8.73 21.22
N VAL A 124 -2.14 -8.83 20.06
CA VAL A 124 -2.19 -7.76 19.06
C VAL A 124 -3.61 -7.22 19.06
N PRO A 125 -3.83 -5.96 19.49
CA PRO A 125 -5.15 -5.33 19.45
C PRO A 125 -5.73 -5.35 18.03
N GLU A 126 -7.05 -5.17 17.87
CA GLU A 126 -7.69 -5.03 16.56
C GLU A 126 -7.35 -3.69 15.87
N LEU A 127 -7.65 -3.56 14.57
CA LEU A 127 -7.25 -2.38 13.78
C LEU A 127 -7.93 -1.12 14.32
N TYR A 128 -7.14 -0.05 14.51
CA TYR A 128 -7.60 1.23 15.05
C TYR A 128 -8.11 1.20 16.50
N THR A 129 -7.78 0.15 17.27
CA THR A 129 -8.08 0.09 18.72
C THR A 129 -7.06 0.85 19.56
N ASP A 130 -5.77 0.59 19.32
CA ASP A 130 -4.65 1.20 20.05
C ASP A 130 -3.70 1.94 19.11
N ILE A 131 -2.66 2.56 19.70
CA ILE A 131 -1.52 3.14 18.98
C ILE A 131 -0.89 2.07 18.07
N PRO A 132 -0.45 2.42 16.84
CA PRO A 132 0.28 1.51 15.97
C PRO A 132 1.43 0.80 16.70
N GLN A 133 1.33 -0.54 16.78
CA GLN A 133 2.25 -1.36 17.56
C GLN A 133 3.50 -1.72 16.73
N MET A 134 4.66 -1.56 17.36
CA MET A 134 5.95 -1.95 16.78
C MET A 134 6.18 -3.46 16.91
N THR A 135 6.83 -4.08 15.93
CA THR A 135 7.09 -5.53 15.85
C THR A 135 7.96 -6.02 17.02
N ASP A 136 9.22 -5.59 17.12
CA ASP A 136 10.11 -5.96 18.23
C ASP A 136 11.15 -4.85 18.50
N PRO A 137 10.80 -3.84 19.32
CA PRO A 137 11.71 -2.76 19.68
C PRO A 137 12.99 -3.23 20.39
N ALA A 138 12.93 -4.34 21.13
CA ALA A 138 14.07 -4.85 21.90
C ALA A 138 15.18 -5.39 20.97
N ARG A 139 14.81 -5.85 19.77
CA ARG A 139 15.73 -6.28 18.71
C ARG A 139 16.03 -5.21 17.66
N GLY A 140 15.51 -4.01 17.85
CA GLY A 140 15.69 -2.89 16.91
C GLY A 140 14.75 -2.93 15.70
N ASP A 141 13.68 -3.74 15.70
CA ASP A 141 12.63 -3.72 14.67
C ASP A 141 11.44 -2.85 15.12
N PHE A 142 11.42 -1.61 14.61
CA PHE A 142 10.37 -0.62 14.89
C PHE A 142 9.28 -0.56 13.81
N SER A 143 9.17 -1.59 12.96
CA SER A 143 8.13 -1.68 11.92
C SER A 143 6.74 -1.96 12.50
N ASN A 144 5.67 -1.64 11.77
CA ASN A 144 4.31 -1.94 12.20
C ASN A 144 4.00 -3.44 12.08
N ILE A 145 3.61 -4.07 13.18
CA ILE A 145 3.30 -5.52 13.19
C ILE A 145 2.19 -5.90 12.21
N ARG A 146 1.22 -5.03 11.96
CA ARG A 146 0.10 -5.32 11.04
C ARG A 146 0.51 -5.43 9.58
N ASN A 147 1.63 -4.84 9.23
CA ASN A 147 2.15 -4.78 7.87
C ASN A 147 3.35 -5.71 7.67
N LYS A 148 3.78 -6.42 8.72
CA LYS A 148 4.83 -7.43 8.64
C LYS A 148 4.31 -8.63 7.85
N VAL A 149 5.04 -9.01 6.81
CA VAL A 149 4.77 -10.18 5.97
C VAL A 149 5.88 -11.20 6.22
N TYR A 150 5.52 -12.48 6.25
CA TYR A 150 6.44 -13.59 6.46
C TYR A 150 6.67 -14.36 5.16
N ASP A 151 7.91 -14.76 4.93
CA ASP A 151 8.30 -15.57 3.78
C ASP A 151 7.65 -16.96 3.88
N ARG A 152 7.01 -17.41 2.79
CA ARG A 152 6.33 -18.72 2.76
C ARG A 152 7.34 -19.84 2.99
N GLU A 153 8.55 -19.67 2.48
CA GLU A 153 9.67 -20.61 2.53
C GLU A 153 10.14 -20.89 3.97
N GLU A 154 10.03 -19.90 4.85
CA GLU A 154 10.40 -20.00 6.27
C GLU A 154 9.30 -20.68 7.11
N LEU A 155 8.04 -20.57 6.68
CA LEU A 155 6.89 -21.15 7.37
C LEU A 155 6.46 -22.52 6.83
N GLN A 156 7.20 -23.11 5.87
CA GLN A 156 6.79 -24.35 5.20
C GLN A 156 6.52 -25.52 6.17
N ASP A 157 7.36 -25.69 7.18
CA ASP A 157 7.23 -26.78 8.15
C ASP A 157 5.94 -26.65 8.99
N VAL A 158 5.45 -25.42 9.16
CA VAL A 158 4.20 -25.10 9.87
C VAL A 158 2.99 -25.20 8.94
N LEU A 159 3.11 -24.73 7.70
CA LEU A 159 2.02 -24.66 6.74
C LEU A 159 1.72 -26.00 6.05
N PHE A 160 2.74 -26.84 5.86
CA PHE A 160 2.65 -28.11 5.15
C PHE A 160 3.22 -29.27 5.98
N PRO A 161 2.66 -29.54 7.17
CA PRO A 161 3.12 -30.63 8.02
C PRO A 161 2.86 -31.97 7.34
N GLY A 162 3.82 -32.89 7.42
CA GLY A 162 3.67 -34.26 6.91
C GLY A 162 4.19 -34.50 5.50
N THR A 163 4.70 -33.47 4.82
CA THR A 163 5.42 -33.65 3.55
C THR A 163 6.83 -34.19 3.84
N SER A 164 7.21 -35.32 3.22
CA SER A 164 8.53 -35.96 3.45
C SER A 164 9.71 -35.15 2.91
N SER A 165 9.44 -34.18 2.03
CA SER A 165 10.41 -33.26 1.46
C SER A 165 9.82 -31.85 1.44
N LEU A 166 10.69 -30.84 1.53
CA LEU A 166 10.30 -29.44 1.37
C LEU A 166 9.68 -29.21 -0.01
N LEU A 167 8.49 -28.61 -0.05
CA LEU A 167 7.77 -28.30 -1.29
C LEU A 167 8.44 -27.14 -2.05
N TYR A 168 8.90 -26.13 -1.32
CA TYR A 168 9.63 -24.99 -1.84
C TYR A 168 11.10 -25.08 -1.40
N PRO A 169 12.06 -24.78 -2.30
CA PRO A 169 13.47 -24.72 -1.94
C PRO A 169 13.71 -23.62 -0.89
N ARG A 170 14.70 -23.82 -0.03
CA ARG A 170 15.08 -22.81 0.97
C ARG A 170 15.61 -21.55 0.30
N LEU A 171 15.35 -20.41 0.95
CA LEU A 171 15.89 -19.13 0.52
C LEU A 171 17.42 -19.15 0.53
N GLN A 172 18.02 -18.76 -0.59
CA GLN A 172 19.45 -18.48 -0.68
C GLN A 172 19.66 -17.03 -0.22
N ARG A 173 20.28 -16.85 0.96
CA ARG A 173 20.61 -15.54 1.49
C ARG A 173 21.97 -15.10 0.95
N VAL A 174 22.11 -13.80 0.67
CA VAL A 174 23.38 -13.22 0.22
C VAL A 174 24.32 -13.08 1.42
N ASP A 175 25.52 -13.64 1.31
CA ASP A 175 26.57 -13.41 2.29
C ASP A 175 27.04 -11.96 2.19
N LYS A 176 26.84 -11.21 3.28
CA LYS A 176 27.20 -9.79 3.36
C LYS A 176 28.68 -9.58 3.56
N ASP A 177 29.45 -10.62 3.91
CA ASP A 177 30.89 -10.56 4.12
C ASP A 177 31.68 -11.03 2.89
N ALA A 178 31.06 -11.76 1.96
CA ALA A 178 31.65 -12.20 0.70
C ALA A 178 32.17 -11.04 -0.16
N MET A 179 33.27 -11.25 -0.86
CA MET A 179 33.83 -10.26 -1.80
C MET A 179 33.07 -10.33 -3.12
N THR A 180 32.30 -9.28 -3.37
CA THR A 180 31.37 -9.15 -4.48
C THR A 180 31.65 -7.86 -5.24
N LEU A 181 31.11 -7.74 -6.45
CA LEU A 181 31.39 -6.64 -7.38
C LEU A 181 31.21 -5.23 -6.75
N ASP A 182 30.22 -5.07 -5.87
CA ASP A 182 29.94 -3.83 -5.13
C ASP A 182 31.06 -3.43 -4.17
N LYS A 183 31.89 -4.38 -3.74
CA LYS A 183 33.07 -4.16 -2.90
C LYS A 183 34.34 -3.93 -3.70
N PHE A 184 34.26 -3.93 -5.04
CA PHE A 184 35.38 -3.70 -5.96
C PHE A 184 36.57 -4.65 -5.74
N LEU A 185 36.34 -5.85 -5.20
CA LEU A 185 37.35 -6.89 -4.96
C LEU A 185 36.86 -8.25 -5.47
#